data_AF-A0A922TNZ1-F1
#
_entry.id   AF-A0A922TNZ1-F1
#
_cell.length_a   1.000
_cell.length_b   1.000
_cell.length_c   1.000
_cell.angle_alpha   90.00
_cell.angle_beta   90.00
_cell.angle_gamma   90.00
#
_symmetry.space_group_name_H-M   'P 1'
#
loop_
_entity.id
_entity.type
_entity.pdbx_description
1 polymer ?
#
loop_
_entity_poly.entity_id
_entity_poly.type
_entity_poly.pdbx_seq_one_letter_code
_entity_poly.pdbx_strand_id
1 'polypeptide(L)'
;MNSASAAPSPRRSTCQLAGAKQLSFADLHDQTILSPRGIGFWEQIYQHRIPGSRILYQKHAHDYSELVNYPILPYFTTNLTQLDDSWGADLLQNRLTIPLTDQVAQQKFYACFLRENQRRLTSLIQQLQDQWAKVD
;
A
#
# COMPACT_ATOMS: atom_id res chain seq x y z
N MET A 1 0.96 -13.20 -32.87
CA MET A 1 2.19 -12.52 -32.38
C MET A 1 2.35 -12.87 -30.92
N ASN A 2 3.48 -13.48 -30.56
CA ASN A 2 3.73 -14.18 -29.29
C ASN A 2 3.59 -13.27 -28.06
N SER A 3 2.66 -13.61 -27.16
CA SER A 3 2.67 -13.17 -25.77
C SER A 3 3.63 -14.08 -25.00
N ALA A 4 4.91 -13.72 -24.96
CA ALA A 4 5.86 -14.36 -24.06
C ALA A 4 5.46 -14.00 -22.62
N SER A 5 4.82 -14.93 -21.92
CA SER A 5 4.72 -14.88 -20.46
C SER A 5 6.16 -15.02 -19.94
N ALA A 6 6.71 -13.93 -19.41
CA ALA A 6 8.01 -13.96 -18.77
C ALA A 6 7.94 -14.95 -17.60
N ALA A 7 8.87 -15.91 -17.56
CA ALA A 7 8.96 -16.84 -16.45
C ALA A 7 9.06 -16.07 -15.12
N PRO A 8 8.37 -16.50 -14.05
CA PRO A 8 8.47 -15.83 -12.76
C PRO A 8 9.93 -15.87 -12.30
N SER A 9 10.46 -14.70 -11.93
CA SER A 9 11.78 -14.54 -11.32
C SER A 9 11.90 -15.44 -10.09
N PRO A 10 13.09 -15.92 -9.70
CA PRO A 10 13.25 -16.72 -8.48
C PRO A 10 12.96 -15.88 -7.22
N ARG A 11 12.43 -16.56 -6.18
CA ARG A 11 12.06 -15.96 -4.89
C ARG A 11 13.24 -15.23 -4.27
N ARG A 12 13.06 -13.94 -3.97
CA ARG A 12 14.03 -13.14 -3.23
C ARG A 12 13.88 -13.35 -1.72
N SER A 13 14.99 -13.33 -0.98
CA SER A 13 14.94 -13.28 0.48
C SER A 13 14.58 -11.86 0.96
N THR A 14 14.07 -11.72 2.18
CA THR A 14 13.74 -10.40 2.76
C THR A 14 14.96 -9.47 2.78
N CYS A 15 16.16 -10.01 3.02
CA CYS A 15 17.41 -9.25 2.96
C CYS A 15 17.71 -8.72 1.55
N GLN A 16 17.41 -9.50 0.50
CA GLN A 16 17.55 -9.05 -0.88
C GLN A 16 16.54 -7.96 -1.25
N LEU A 17 15.31 -8.03 -0.70
CA LEU A 17 14.32 -6.96 -0.88
C LEU A 17 14.77 -5.66 -0.22
N ALA A 18 15.32 -5.74 1.00
CA ALA A 18 15.80 -4.57 1.75
C ALA A 18 16.98 -3.84 1.09
N GLY A 19 17.73 -4.49 0.19
CA GLY A 19 18.81 -3.85 -0.57
C GLY A 19 18.33 -3.06 -1.80
N ALA A 20 17.06 -3.17 -2.17
CA ALA A 20 16.54 -2.53 -3.38
C ALA A 20 16.15 -1.06 -3.15
N LYS A 21 16.40 -0.21 -4.14
CA LYS A 21 15.94 1.19 -4.13
C LYS A 21 14.45 1.35 -4.46
N GLN A 22 13.92 0.41 -5.24
CA GLN A 22 12.55 0.36 -5.71
C GLN A 22 12.20 -1.09 -6.04
N LEU A 23 10.92 -1.46 -5.95
CA LEU A 23 10.43 -2.80 -6.23
C LEU A 23 9.21 -2.74 -7.15
N SER A 24 8.88 -3.86 -7.76
CA SER A 24 7.57 -4.12 -8.38
C SER A 24 6.83 -5.19 -7.59
N PHE A 25 5.53 -5.36 -7.83
CA PHE A 25 4.77 -6.48 -7.27
C PHE A 25 5.37 -7.83 -7.69
N ALA A 26 5.94 -7.94 -8.89
CA ALA A 26 6.58 -9.18 -9.34
C ALA A 26 7.81 -9.56 -8.49
N ASP A 27 8.51 -8.57 -7.91
CA ASP A 27 9.63 -8.82 -6.99
C ASP A 27 9.15 -9.37 -5.64
N LEU A 28 7.86 -9.21 -5.31
CA LEU A 28 7.23 -9.62 -4.06
C LEU A 28 6.52 -10.97 -4.16
N HIS A 29 6.70 -11.73 -5.25
CA HIS A 29 6.12 -13.07 -5.39
C HIS A 29 6.64 -14.02 -4.29
N ASP A 30 5.77 -14.93 -3.87
CA ASP A 30 6.01 -15.95 -2.83
C ASP A 30 6.50 -15.38 -1.48
N GLN A 31 6.28 -14.09 -1.21
CA GLN A 31 6.58 -13.47 0.08
C GLN A 31 5.45 -13.73 1.08
N THR A 32 5.79 -13.70 2.37
CA THR A 32 4.78 -13.57 3.43
C THR A 32 4.66 -12.08 3.77
N ILE A 33 3.48 -11.49 3.59
CA ILE A 33 3.26 -10.05 3.76
C ILE A 33 2.17 -9.84 4.80
N LEU A 34 2.40 -8.93 5.74
CA LEU A 34 1.41 -8.52 6.73
C LEU A 34 0.48 -7.45 6.13
N SER A 35 -0.82 -7.55 6.39
CA SER A 35 -1.81 -6.59 5.90
C SER A 35 -2.98 -6.44 6.89
N PRO A 36 -3.51 -5.23 7.12
CA PRO A 36 -4.78 -5.08 7.82
C PRO A 36 -5.90 -5.70 6.99
N ARG A 37 -6.93 -6.22 7.65
CA ARG A 37 -8.13 -6.72 6.97
C ARG A 37 -9.13 -5.59 6.73
N GLY A 38 -9.82 -5.64 5.60
CA GLY A 38 -10.86 -4.67 5.23
C GLY A 38 -10.33 -3.39 4.60
N ILE A 39 -9.15 -3.42 3.97
CA ILE A 39 -8.52 -2.23 3.34
C ILE A 39 -9.09 -1.89 1.95
N GLY A 40 -10.25 -2.46 1.59
CA GLY A 40 -10.96 -2.18 0.36
C GLY A 40 -10.25 -2.70 -0.89
N PHE A 41 -10.18 -1.86 -1.93
CA PHE A 41 -9.67 -2.27 -3.24
C PHE A 41 -8.18 -2.66 -3.22
N TRP A 42 -7.42 -2.24 -2.21
CA TRP A 42 -6.02 -2.63 -2.05
C TRP A 42 -5.84 -4.15 -1.91
N GLU A 43 -6.77 -4.84 -1.21
CA GLU A 43 -6.73 -6.30 -1.11
C GLU A 43 -6.83 -6.97 -2.49
N GLN A 44 -7.67 -6.42 -3.36
CA GLN A 44 -7.85 -6.93 -4.72
C GLN A 44 -6.55 -6.76 -5.52
N ILE A 45 -5.86 -5.63 -5.39
CA ILE A 45 -4.59 -5.40 -6.08
C ILE A 45 -3.58 -6.49 -5.70
N TYR A 46 -3.44 -6.82 -4.42
CA TYR A 46 -2.49 -7.85 -3.97
C TYR A 46 -2.86 -9.22 -4.52
N GLN A 47 -4.14 -9.62 -4.42
CA GLN A 47 -4.62 -10.91 -4.91
C GLN A 47 -4.33 -11.11 -6.41
N HIS A 48 -4.44 -10.04 -7.22
CA HIS A 48 -4.17 -10.11 -8.65
C HIS A 48 -2.68 -10.02 -9.00
N ARG A 49 -1.89 -9.23 -8.25
CA ARG A 49 -0.50 -8.93 -8.60
C ARG A 49 0.52 -9.89 -7.99
N ILE A 50 0.20 -10.46 -6.82
CA ILE A 50 1.06 -11.41 -6.10
C ILE A 50 0.26 -12.64 -5.65
N PRO A 51 -0.39 -13.39 -6.58
CA PRO A 51 -1.28 -14.49 -6.24
C PRO A 51 -0.59 -15.66 -5.51
N GLY A 52 0.73 -15.83 -5.65
CA GLY A 52 1.52 -16.85 -4.96
C GLY A 52 1.97 -16.44 -3.55
N SER A 53 1.85 -15.17 -3.20
CA SER A 53 2.29 -14.64 -1.90
C SER A 53 1.28 -14.93 -0.80
N ARG A 54 1.79 -15.21 0.41
CA ARG A 54 0.95 -15.44 1.59
C ARG A 54 0.67 -14.12 2.29
N ILE A 55 -0.57 -13.68 2.27
CA ILE A 55 -0.99 -12.49 3.01
C ILE A 55 -1.50 -12.89 4.40
N LEU A 56 -0.87 -12.34 5.44
CA LEU A 56 -1.31 -12.49 6.83
C LEU A 56 -2.22 -11.31 7.18
N TYR A 57 -3.53 -11.56 7.16
CA TYR A 57 -4.54 -10.54 7.44
C TYR A 57 -4.83 -10.41 8.94
N GLN A 58 -4.67 -9.20 9.49
CA GLN A 58 -5.03 -8.89 10.87
C GLN A 58 -6.26 -8.00 10.94
N LYS A 59 -7.26 -8.42 11.73
CA LYS A 59 -8.51 -7.67 11.92
C LYS A 59 -8.41 -6.63 13.04
N HIS A 60 -7.60 -6.90 14.07
CA HIS A 60 -7.47 -6.04 15.24
C HIS A 60 -6.28 -5.10 15.11
N ALA A 61 -6.54 -3.80 15.27
CA ALA A 61 -5.51 -2.75 15.16
C ALA A 61 -4.35 -2.96 16.12
N HIS A 62 -4.67 -3.34 17.36
CA HIS A 62 -3.68 -3.65 18.39
C HIS A 62 -2.72 -4.77 17.95
N ASP A 63 -3.26 -5.94 17.59
CA ASP A 63 -2.44 -7.09 17.14
C ASP A 63 -1.63 -6.76 15.88
N TYR A 64 -2.17 -5.93 14.97
CA TYR A 64 -1.42 -5.47 13.81
C TYR A 64 -0.24 -4.58 14.24
N SER A 65 -0.46 -3.61 15.13
CA SER A 65 0.56 -2.70 15.65
C SER A 65 1.67 -3.41 16.43
N GLU A 66 1.38 -4.54 17.06
CA GLU A 66 2.43 -5.39 17.63
C GLU A 66 3.22 -6.11 16.55
N LEU A 67 2.55 -6.70 15.56
CA LEU A 67 3.19 -7.49 14.51
C LEU A 67 4.07 -6.68 13.55
N VAL A 68 3.67 -5.46 13.20
CA VAL A 68 4.46 -4.54 12.37
C VAL A 68 5.80 -4.17 13.01
N ASN A 69 5.92 -4.27 14.34
CA ASN A 69 7.16 -4.03 15.08
C ASN A 69 8.13 -5.23 15.04
N TYR A 70 7.68 -6.42 14.64
CA TYR A 70 8.58 -7.55 14.41
C TYR A 70 9.26 -7.46 13.03
N PRO A 71 10.60 -7.52 12.95
CA PRO A 71 11.37 -7.24 11.73
C PRO A 71 11.29 -8.32 10.63
N ILE A 72 10.40 -9.31 10.77
CA ILE A 72 10.38 -10.50 9.91
C ILE A 72 9.46 -10.31 8.70
N LEU A 73 8.45 -9.43 8.79
CA LEU A 73 7.38 -9.35 7.79
C LEU A 73 7.33 -7.97 7.10
N PRO A 74 7.45 -7.90 5.76
CA PRO A 74 7.09 -6.69 5.04
C PRO A 74 5.58 -6.44 5.12
N TYR A 75 5.19 -5.18 4.98
CA TYR A 75 3.80 -4.74 4.87
C TYR A 75 3.70 -3.59 3.88
N PHE A 76 2.50 -3.36 3.35
CA PHE A 76 2.22 -2.24 2.46
C PHE A 76 1.76 -1.02 3.25
N THR A 77 2.17 0.16 2.79
CA THR A 77 1.75 1.46 3.31
C THR A 77 1.52 2.42 2.13
N THR A 78 0.79 3.49 2.35
CA THR A 78 0.64 4.58 1.37
C THR A 78 1.21 5.87 1.96
N ASN A 79 1.38 6.89 1.12
CA ASN A 79 1.69 8.24 1.58
C ASN A 79 0.62 8.78 2.56
N LEU A 80 -0.63 8.32 2.44
CA LEU A 80 -1.72 8.73 3.33
C LEU A 80 -1.73 8.00 4.68
N THR A 81 -1.13 6.81 4.78
CA THR A 81 -1.14 6.04 6.02
C THR A 81 -0.56 6.83 7.19
N GLN A 82 0.46 7.67 6.94
CA GLN A 82 1.09 8.54 7.94
C GLN A 82 0.19 9.64 8.51
N LEU A 83 -0.93 9.96 7.84
CA LEU A 83 -1.89 10.96 8.30
C LEU A 83 -2.86 10.41 9.36
N ASP A 84 -2.89 9.10 9.56
CA ASP A 84 -3.72 8.47 10.58
C ASP A 84 -2.94 8.43 11.90
N ASP A 85 -3.34 9.24 12.89
CA ASP A 85 -2.67 9.26 14.20
C ASP A 85 -2.79 7.93 14.98
N SER A 86 -3.80 7.11 14.65
CA SER A 86 -4.06 5.83 15.32
C SER A 86 -3.27 4.68 14.71
N TRP A 87 -2.98 4.75 13.41
CA TRP A 87 -2.29 3.70 12.66
C TRP A 87 -0.91 4.11 12.16
N GLY A 88 -0.71 5.32 11.69
CA GLY A 88 0.43 5.73 10.86
C GLY A 88 1.66 6.29 11.57
N ALA A 89 1.46 7.01 12.67
CA ALA A 89 2.49 7.88 13.24
C ALA A 89 3.80 7.15 13.61
N ASP A 90 3.72 5.91 14.09
CA ASP A 90 4.88 5.14 14.54
C ASP A 90 5.25 3.95 13.61
N LEU A 91 4.43 3.63 12.60
CA LEU A 91 4.64 2.43 11.76
C LEU A 91 6.00 2.42 11.04
N LEU A 92 6.45 3.60 10.62
CA LEU A 92 7.67 3.73 9.82
C LEU A 92 8.94 3.87 10.68
N GLN A 93 8.81 3.98 12.00
CA GLN A 93 9.97 4.07 12.88
C GLN A 93 10.75 2.76 12.81
N ASN A 94 12.04 2.84 12.46
CA ASN A 94 12.92 1.68 12.27
C ASN A 94 12.48 0.71 11.15
N ARG A 95 11.86 1.24 10.09
CA ARG A 95 11.50 0.49 8.88
C ARG A 95 12.10 1.16 7.64
N LEU A 96 12.42 0.33 6.65
CA LEU A 96 12.85 0.78 5.34
C LEU A 96 11.64 0.85 4.41
N THR A 97 11.28 2.06 3.98
CA THR A 97 10.24 2.27 2.97
C THR A 97 10.84 2.13 1.58
N ILE A 98 10.32 1.20 0.78
CA ILE A 98 10.77 0.97 -0.59
C ILE A 98 9.58 1.23 -1.54
N PRO A 99 9.68 2.17 -2.48
CA PRO A 99 8.58 2.51 -3.39
C PRO A 99 8.31 1.37 -4.38
N LEU A 100 7.03 1.20 -4.71
CA LEU A 100 6.59 0.32 -5.80
C LEU A 100 6.50 1.09 -7.11
N THR A 101 7.01 0.51 -8.19
CA THR A 101 7.05 1.14 -9.52
C THR A 101 5.81 0.85 -10.36
N ASP A 102 5.04 -0.19 -10.03
CA ASP A 102 3.84 -0.52 -10.76
C ASP A 102 2.81 0.62 -10.69
N GLN A 103 2.27 1.01 -11.84
CA GLN A 103 1.24 2.05 -11.90
C GLN A 103 0.01 1.73 -11.03
N VAL A 104 -0.31 0.46 -10.83
CA VAL A 104 -1.42 0.03 -9.95
C VAL A 104 -1.14 0.29 -8.46
N ALA A 105 0.10 0.54 -8.06
CA ALA A 105 0.43 0.98 -6.70
C ALA A 105 0.03 2.45 -6.47
N GLN A 106 -0.23 3.21 -7.54
CA GLN A 106 -0.69 4.59 -7.49
C GLN A 106 -2.19 4.66 -7.77
N GLN A 107 -2.94 5.30 -6.88
CA GLN A 107 -4.40 5.31 -6.96
C GLN A 107 -4.93 6.73 -6.87
N LYS A 108 -5.88 7.04 -7.76
CA LYS A 108 -6.53 8.35 -7.82
C LYS A 108 -7.77 8.34 -6.92
N PHE A 109 -7.84 9.30 -6.01
CA PHE A 109 -9.01 9.50 -5.17
C PHE A 109 -9.89 10.59 -5.77
N TYR A 110 -11.21 10.36 -5.73
CA TYR A 110 -12.21 11.26 -6.30
C TYR A 110 -13.22 11.67 -5.22
N ALA A 111 -13.55 12.96 -5.17
CA ALA A 111 -14.67 13.45 -4.39
C ALA A 111 -15.97 13.32 -5.20
N CYS A 112 -16.88 12.46 -4.76
CA CYS A 112 -18.17 12.22 -5.40
C CYS A 112 -19.29 12.94 -4.64
N PHE A 113 -20.03 13.82 -5.31
CA PHE A 113 -21.15 14.57 -4.72
C PHE A 113 -22.21 14.91 -5.77
N LEU A 114 -23.45 15.15 -5.33
CA LEU A 114 -24.52 15.59 -6.21
C LEU A 114 -24.21 16.98 -6.77
N ARG A 115 -24.48 17.19 -8.06
CA ARG A 115 -24.17 18.44 -8.78
C ARG A 115 -24.78 19.68 -8.09
N GLU A 116 -25.98 19.56 -7.55
CA GLU A 116 -26.64 20.64 -6.81
C GLU A 116 -25.88 21.09 -5.55
N ASN A 117 -25.11 20.19 -4.94
CA ASN A 117 -24.29 20.47 -3.76
C ASN A 117 -22.93 21.10 -4.10
N GLN A 118 -22.57 21.24 -5.38
CA GLN A 118 -21.26 21.72 -5.81
C GLN A 118 -20.90 23.04 -5.13
N ARG A 119 -21.78 24.05 -5.20
CA ARG A 119 -21.51 25.38 -4.62
C ARG A 119 -21.20 25.33 -3.11
N ARG A 120 -21.87 24.44 -2.37
CA ARG A 120 -21.67 24.26 -0.93
C ARG A 120 -20.36 23.55 -0.62
N LEU A 121 -19.91 22.64 -1.50
CA LEU A 121 -18.77 21.76 -1.26
C LEU A 121 -17.46 22.26 -1.88
N THR A 122 -17.50 23.22 -2.82
CA THR A 122 -16.29 23.71 -3.52
C THR A 122 -15.17 24.13 -2.56
N SER A 123 -15.47 24.87 -1.50
CA SER A 123 -14.46 25.31 -0.52
C SER A 123 -13.80 24.14 0.21
N LEU A 124 -14.60 23.16 0.65
CA LEU A 124 -14.09 21.95 1.28
C LEU A 124 -13.24 21.12 0.32
N ILE A 125 -13.68 20.97 -0.93
CA ILE A 125 -12.92 20.24 -1.95
C ILE A 125 -11.56 20.90 -2.19
N GLN A 126 -11.52 22.24 -2.30
CA GLN A 126 -10.27 22.97 -2.45
C GLN A 126 -9.35 22.75 -1.24
N GLN A 127 -9.89 22.86 -0.02
CA GLN A 127 -9.11 22.58 1.20
C GLN A 127 -8.56 21.15 1.23
N LEU A 128 -9.35 20.16 0.81
CA LEU A 128 -8.91 18.77 0.71
C LEU A 128 -7.78 18.61 -0.31
N GLN A 129 -7.89 19.26 -1.48
CA GLN A 129 -6.85 19.25 -2.50
C GLN A 129 -5.54 19.91 -2.01
N ASP A 130 -5.65 21.02 -1.28
CA ASP A 130 -4.49 21.72 -0.71
C ASP A 130 -3.77 20.88 0.35
N GLN A 131 -4.50 20.10 1.16
CA GLN A 131 -3.88 19.15 2.08
C GLN A 131 -3.29 17.94 1.36
N TRP A 132 -3.97 17.44 0.33
CA TRP A 132 -3.49 16.31 -0.47
C TRP A 132 -2.16 16.61 -1.14
N ALA A 133 -1.98 17.82 -1.68
CA ALA A 133 -0.74 18.25 -2.32
C ALA A 133 0.49 18.27 -1.39
N LYS A 134 0.31 18.21 -0.06
CA LYS A 134 1.41 18.16 0.91
C LYS A 134 1.95 16.75 1.13
N VAL A 135 1.17 15.73 0.76
CA VAL A 135 1.51 14.32 0.98
C VAL A 135 1.70 13.53 -0.30
N ASP A 136 1.43 14.13 -1.46
CA ASP A 136 1.64 13.52 -2.79
C ASP A 136 3.11 13.58 -3.25
#